data_AF-A0A7K6F4L5-F1
#
_entry.id   AF-A0A7K6F4L5-F1
#
_cell.length_a   1.000
_cell.length_b   1.000
_cell.length_c   1.000
_cell.angle_alpha   90.00
_cell.angle_beta   90.00
_cell.angle_gamma   90.00
#
_symmetry.space_group_name_H-M   'P 1'
#
loop_
_entity.id
_entity.type
_entity.pdbx_description
1 polymer ?
#
loop_
_entity_poly.entity_id
_entity_poly.type
_entity_poly.pdbx_seq_one_letter_code
_entity_poly.pdbx_strand_id
1 'polypeptide(L)'
;MAGLLPALVAVSEKAAELARRCRAEEPLFRLLVAEKSGPARSRRFLRDFKTLADVLIQEVIGHDLGTQFPELRGHIHGEESNEFRDAEGGTVTVRVCATPGDTAALLLSVLGPEQTRAAELLAEAVHQEVTLGDTELAGIDTGVSP
;
A
#
# COMPACT_ATOMS: atom_id res chain seq x y z
N MET A 1 20.34 10.60 12.09
CA MET A 1 18.89 10.39 11.87
C MET A 1 18.30 9.62 13.05
N ALA A 2 18.25 10.25 14.24
CA ALA A 2 17.58 9.63 15.37
C ALA A 2 16.10 9.42 15.02
N GLY A 3 15.54 8.25 15.30
CA GLY A 3 14.13 7.95 15.04
C GLY A 3 13.81 7.24 13.71
N LEU A 4 14.79 7.04 12.81
CA LEU A 4 14.54 6.30 11.56
C LEU A 4 14.14 4.85 11.82
N LEU A 5 14.85 4.15 12.73
CA LEU A 5 14.53 2.77 13.07
C LEU A 5 13.12 2.64 13.69
N PRO A 6 12.73 3.42 14.71
CA PRO A 6 11.34 3.45 15.18
C PRO A 6 10.31 3.70 14.07
N ALA A 7 10.57 4.64 13.15
CA ALA A 7 9.67 4.92 12.03
C ALA A 7 9.57 3.75 11.04
N LEU A 8 10.69 3.07 10.76
CA LEU A 8 10.71 1.85 9.94
C LEU A 8 9.88 0.73 10.58
N VAL A 9 9.98 0.55 11.91
CA VAL A 9 9.16 -0.45 12.60
C VAL A 9 7.68 -0.05 12.55
N ALA A 10 7.35 1.22 12.78
CA ALA A 10 5.97 1.72 12.73
C ALA A 10 5.33 1.51 11.35
N VAL A 11 6.03 1.89 10.29
CA VAL A 11 5.52 1.71 8.92
C VAL A 11 5.47 0.24 8.50
N SER A 12 6.36 -0.61 9.04
CA SER A 12 6.31 -2.06 8.81
C SER A 12 5.05 -2.69 9.43
N GLU A 13 4.63 -2.23 10.61
CA GLU A 13 3.39 -2.70 11.23
C GLU A 13 2.15 -2.21 10.47
N LYS A 14 2.17 -0.97 9.96
CA LYS A 14 1.12 -0.46 9.07
C LYS A 14 1.02 -1.27 7.77
N ALA A 15 2.16 -1.60 7.16
CA ALA A 15 2.19 -2.50 6.00
C ALA A 15 1.66 -3.91 6.34
N ALA A 16 2.00 -4.45 7.52
CA ALA A 16 1.50 -5.73 7.99
C ALA A 16 -0.02 -5.71 8.21
N GLU A 17 -0.58 -4.60 8.72
CA GLU A 17 -2.02 -4.42 8.89
C GLU A 17 -2.75 -4.40 7.55
N LEU A 18 -2.21 -3.69 6.56
CA LEU A 18 -2.73 -3.74 5.19
C LEU A 18 -2.74 -5.18 4.64
N ALA A 19 -1.64 -5.92 4.81
CA ALA A 19 -1.56 -7.31 4.37
C ALA A 19 -2.56 -8.24 5.10
N ARG A 20 -2.79 -8.01 6.40
CA ARG A 20 -3.81 -8.73 7.19
C ARG A 20 -5.21 -8.41 6.68
N ARG A 21 -5.53 -7.14 6.45
CA ARG A 21 -6.83 -6.70 5.90
C ARG A 21 -7.11 -7.33 4.54
N CYS A 22 -6.12 -7.43 3.65
CA CYS A 22 -6.26 -8.13 2.38
C CYS A 22 -6.72 -9.59 2.51
N ARG A 23 -6.47 -10.23 3.66
CA ARG A 23 -6.86 -11.61 3.96
C ARG A 23 -8.11 -11.72 4.83
N ALA A 24 -8.41 -10.71 5.63
CA ALA A 24 -9.51 -10.73 6.60
C ALA A 24 -10.81 -10.18 6.01
N GLU A 25 -10.72 -9.18 5.13
CA GLU A 25 -11.89 -8.54 4.53
C GLU A 25 -12.37 -9.32 3.31
N GLU A 26 -13.61 -9.79 3.35
CA GLU A 26 -14.20 -10.64 2.30
C GLU A 26 -14.05 -10.07 0.87
N PRO A 27 -14.29 -8.76 0.59
CA PRO A 27 -14.09 -8.21 -0.75
C PRO A 27 -12.64 -8.29 -1.23
N LEU A 28 -11.67 -8.06 -0.34
CA LEU A 28 -10.25 -8.11 -0.66
C LEU A 28 -9.77 -9.55 -0.80
N PHE A 29 -10.23 -10.44 0.09
CA PHE A 29 -9.86 -11.85 0.09
C PHE A 29 -10.30 -12.53 -1.21
N ARG A 30 -11.51 -12.22 -1.70
CA ARG A 30 -11.99 -12.72 -3.01
C ARG A 30 -11.08 -12.30 -4.16
N LEU A 31 -10.62 -11.06 -4.18
CA LEU A 31 -9.68 -10.57 -5.20
C LEU A 31 -8.31 -11.25 -5.07
N LEU A 32 -7.86 -11.48 -3.84
CA LEU A 32 -6.58 -12.12 -3.55
C LEU A 32 -6.52 -13.59 -4.00
N VAL A 33 -7.61 -14.34 -3.87
CA VAL A 33 -7.66 -15.78 -4.19
C VAL A 33 -8.27 -16.09 -5.56
N ALA A 34 -8.73 -15.08 -6.30
CA ALA A 34 -9.34 -15.26 -7.60
C ALA A 34 -8.36 -15.93 -8.59
N GLU A 35 -8.72 -17.13 -9.06
CA GLU A 35 -7.90 -17.88 -10.02
C GLU A 35 -7.95 -17.31 -11.44
N LYS A 36 -6.93 -17.65 -12.24
CA LYS A 36 -6.70 -17.20 -13.63
C LYS A 36 -7.65 -17.83 -14.68
N SER A 37 -8.93 -18.02 -14.38
CA SER A 37 -9.80 -18.89 -15.17
C SER A 37 -10.67 -18.15 -16.19
N GLY A 38 -10.37 -18.34 -17.49
CA GLY A 38 -11.30 -18.03 -18.63
C GLY A 38 -10.90 -16.90 -19.60
N PRO A 39 -11.16 -17.01 -20.93
CA PRO A 39 -10.60 -16.17 -22.01
C PRO A 39 -11.19 -14.76 -22.18
N ALA A 40 -11.95 -14.25 -21.21
CA ALA A 40 -12.56 -12.93 -21.30
C ALA A 40 -11.61 -11.82 -20.81
N ARG A 41 -11.83 -10.58 -21.28
CA ARG A 41 -11.09 -9.34 -20.98
C ARG A 41 -10.79 -9.09 -19.48
N SER A 42 -11.46 -9.77 -18.57
CA SER A 42 -11.23 -9.77 -17.11
C SER A 42 -9.90 -10.39 -16.66
N ARG A 43 -9.11 -11.01 -17.56
CA ARG A 43 -7.81 -11.64 -17.25
C ARG A 43 -6.69 -10.68 -16.80
N ARG A 44 -6.76 -9.38 -17.13
CA ARG A 44 -5.71 -8.41 -16.71
C ARG A 44 -5.84 -8.07 -15.22
N PHE A 45 -7.06 -7.77 -14.78
CA PHE A 45 -7.37 -7.29 -13.43
C PHE A 45 -7.07 -8.32 -12.32
N LEU A 46 -7.30 -9.62 -12.57
CA LEU A 46 -7.07 -10.67 -11.56
C LEU A 46 -5.58 -10.97 -11.33
N ARG A 47 -4.74 -10.78 -12.35
CA ARG A 47 -3.28 -10.84 -12.16
C ARG A 47 -2.76 -9.61 -11.40
N ASP A 48 -3.54 -8.55 -11.38
CA ASP A 48 -3.15 -7.24 -10.85
C ASP A 48 -3.33 -7.12 -9.34
N PHE A 49 -4.32 -7.78 -8.71
CA PHE A 49 -4.57 -7.50 -7.29
C PHE A 49 -3.39 -7.84 -6.37
N LYS A 50 -2.73 -8.99 -6.58
CA LYS A 50 -1.53 -9.34 -5.80
C LYS A 50 -0.43 -8.29 -6.01
N THR A 51 -0.15 -7.95 -7.26
CA THR A 51 0.85 -6.94 -7.61
C THR A 51 0.47 -5.56 -7.06
N LEU A 52 -0.82 -5.19 -7.08
CA LEU A 52 -1.36 -3.96 -6.50
C LEU A 52 -1.19 -3.94 -4.99
N ALA A 53 -1.43 -5.05 -4.29
CA ALA A 53 -1.21 -5.15 -2.86
C ALA A 53 0.29 -5.01 -2.53
N ASP A 54 1.16 -5.68 -3.29
CA ASP A 54 2.62 -5.59 -3.13
C ASP A 54 3.11 -4.15 -3.41
N VAL A 55 2.59 -3.47 -4.45
CA VAL A 55 2.86 -2.05 -4.73
C VAL A 55 2.33 -1.13 -3.65
N LEU A 56 1.09 -1.31 -3.18
CA LEU A 56 0.49 -0.47 -2.14
C LEU A 56 1.30 -0.53 -0.85
N ILE A 57 1.82 -1.71 -0.48
CA ILE A 57 2.73 -1.86 0.65
C ILE A 57 4.00 -1.02 0.45
N GLN A 58 4.61 -1.08 -0.74
CA GLN A 58 5.80 -0.29 -1.07
C GLN A 58 5.50 1.22 -1.04
N GLU A 59 4.37 1.64 -1.60
CA GLU A 59 3.94 3.03 -1.65
C GLU A 59 3.60 3.59 -0.27
N VAL A 60 2.99 2.81 0.63
CA VAL A 60 2.78 3.20 2.04
C VAL A 60 4.11 3.48 2.73
N ILE A 61 5.07 2.57 2.56
CA ILE A 61 6.41 2.71 3.15
C ILE A 61 7.10 3.98 2.62
N GLY A 62 7.11 4.16 1.30
CA GLY A 62 7.69 5.33 0.65
C GLY A 62 7.03 6.64 1.07
N HIS A 63 5.69 6.67 1.11
CA HIS A 63 4.90 7.83 1.48
C HIS A 63 5.13 8.26 2.93
N ASP A 64 4.98 7.35 3.89
CA ASP A 64 5.03 7.69 5.31
C ASP A 64 6.44 8.07 5.75
N LEU A 65 7.46 7.32 5.31
CA LEU A 65 8.85 7.67 5.57
C LEU A 65 9.25 8.96 4.86
N GLY A 66 8.84 9.16 3.60
CA GLY A 66 9.08 10.40 2.88
C GLY A 66 8.36 11.62 3.49
N THR A 67 7.25 11.40 4.20
CA THR A 67 6.55 12.45 4.94
C THR A 67 7.32 12.85 6.20
N GLN A 68 7.82 11.87 6.97
CA GLN A 68 8.57 12.11 8.21
C GLN A 68 10.02 12.54 7.97
N PHE A 69 10.68 12.01 6.95
CA PHE A 69 12.07 12.25 6.59
C PHE A 69 12.15 12.70 5.12
N PRO A 70 11.95 14.01 4.83
CA PRO A 70 11.94 14.52 3.46
C PRO A 70 13.20 14.17 2.64
N GLU A 71 14.34 13.96 3.30
CA GLU A 71 15.61 13.57 2.69
C GLU A 71 15.58 12.15 2.09
N LEU A 72 14.62 11.31 2.48
CA LEU A 72 14.46 9.95 1.93
C LEU A 72 13.53 9.89 0.71
N ARG A 73 12.88 11.01 0.35
CA ARG A 73 11.99 11.05 -0.82
C ARG A 73 12.78 10.70 -2.09
N GLY A 74 12.30 9.71 -2.84
CA GLY A 74 12.96 9.23 -4.05
C GLY A 74 14.17 8.32 -3.82
N HIS A 75 14.53 8.03 -2.56
CA HIS A 75 15.61 7.12 -2.18
C HIS A 75 15.13 5.77 -1.63
N ILE A 76 13.81 5.57 -1.55
CA ILE A 76 13.18 4.31 -1.17
C ILE A 76 12.80 3.57 -2.46
N HIS A 77 13.40 2.42 -2.68
CA HIS A 77 13.20 1.59 -3.87
C HIS A 77 12.53 0.27 -3.51
N GLY A 78 11.65 -0.21 -4.39
CA GLY A 78 10.93 -1.47 -4.25
C GLY A 78 11.18 -2.41 -5.42
N GLU A 79 10.67 -3.64 -5.29
CA GLU A 79 10.69 -4.64 -6.37
C GLU A 79 9.68 -4.34 -7.47
N GLU A 80 8.53 -3.76 -7.12
CA GLU A 80 7.41 -3.61 -8.03
C GLU A 80 7.37 -2.22 -8.64
N SER A 81 6.93 -2.14 -9.90
CA SER A 81 6.60 -0.85 -10.53
C SER A 81 5.24 -0.39 -10.03
N ASN A 82 5.11 0.89 -9.72
CA ASN A 82 3.82 1.50 -9.37
C ASN A 82 2.98 1.90 -10.60
N GLU A 83 3.40 1.52 -11.81
CA GLU A 83 2.67 1.77 -13.04
C GLU A 83 1.71 0.62 -13.41
N PHE A 84 0.42 0.93 -13.44
CA PHE A 84 -0.68 0.04 -13.81
C PHE A 84 -1.36 0.53 -15.09
N ARG A 85 -2.32 -0.25 -15.60
CA ARG A 85 -3.18 0.19 -16.69
C ARG A 85 -4.64 0.24 -16.26
N ASP A 86 -5.33 1.31 -16.61
CA ASP A 86 -6.77 1.44 -16.44
C ASP A 86 -7.56 0.57 -17.43
N ALA A 87 -8.89 0.63 -17.32
CA ALA A 87 -9.83 -0.09 -18.19
C ALA A 87 -9.76 0.37 -19.65
N GLU A 88 -9.37 1.62 -19.89
CA GLU A 88 -9.21 2.25 -21.20
C GLU A 88 -7.83 1.98 -21.83
N GLY A 89 -6.89 1.41 -21.06
CA GLY A 89 -5.52 1.08 -21.47
C GLY A 89 -4.49 2.19 -21.24
N GLY A 90 -4.89 3.29 -20.61
CA GLY A 90 -4.03 4.37 -20.13
C GLY A 90 -3.15 3.92 -18.96
N THR A 91 -2.05 4.65 -18.73
CA THR A 91 -1.13 4.37 -17.62
C THR A 91 -1.60 5.09 -16.36
N VAL A 92 -1.70 4.34 -15.26
CA VAL A 92 -2.04 4.87 -13.93
C VAL A 92 -0.85 4.64 -13.00
N THR A 93 -0.33 5.72 -12.41
CA THR A 93 0.70 5.61 -11.37
C THR A 93 0.03 5.53 -10.00
N VAL A 94 0.04 4.34 -9.41
CA VAL A 94 -0.47 4.08 -8.06
C VAL A 94 0.40 4.77 -7.03
N ARG A 95 -0.23 5.45 -6.07
CA ARG A 95 0.42 6.15 -4.96
C ARG A 95 -0.57 6.34 -3.82
N VAL A 96 -0.05 6.63 -2.63
CA VAL A 96 -0.89 7.16 -1.54
C VAL A 96 -1.19 8.63 -1.82
N CYS A 97 -2.48 8.98 -1.96
CA CYS A 97 -2.94 10.35 -2.18
C CYS A 97 -3.12 11.10 -0.84
N ALA A 98 -3.36 12.42 -0.92
CA ALA A 98 -3.51 13.27 0.25
C ALA A 98 -4.75 12.92 1.12
N THR A 99 -5.80 12.35 0.52
CA THR A 99 -7.02 11.97 1.23
C THR A 99 -7.40 10.51 0.96
N PRO A 100 -8.10 9.84 1.90
CA PRO A 100 -8.61 8.49 1.66
C PRO A 100 -9.52 8.42 0.42
N GLY A 101 -10.33 9.45 0.18
CA GLY A 101 -11.21 9.52 -0.99
C GLY A 101 -10.44 9.54 -2.31
N ASP A 102 -9.37 10.34 -2.39
CA ASP A 102 -8.52 10.41 -3.58
C ASP A 102 -7.76 9.10 -3.80
N THR A 103 -7.30 8.45 -2.74
CA THR A 103 -6.68 7.12 -2.85
C THR A 103 -7.69 6.09 -3.33
N ALA A 104 -8.90 6.08 -2.77
CA ALA A 104 -9.95 5.15 -3.19
C ALA A 104 -10.31 5.34 -4.67
N ALA A 105 -10.44 6.59 -5.13
CA ALA A 105 -10.72 6.89 -6.54
C ALA A 105 -9.60 6.40 -7.47
N LEU A 106 -8.34 6.59 -7.08
CA LEU A 106 -7.19 6.08 -7.82
C LEU A 106 -7.21 4.55 -7.89
N LEU A 107 -7.38 3.87 -6.75
CA LEU A 107 -7.42 2.40 -6.71
C LEU A 107 -8.60 1.83 -7.50
N LEU A 108 -9.74 2.52 -7.50
CA LEU A 108 -10.91 2.11 -8.28
C LEU A 108 -10.63 2.11 -9.80
N SER A 109 -9.83 3.06 -10.28
CA SER A 109 -9.43 3.12 -11.70
C SER A 109 -8.57 1.91 -12.13
N VAL A 110 -7.84 1.31 -11.19
CA VAL A 110 -7.05 0.09 -11.40
C VAL A 110 -7.89 -1.16 -11.21
N LEU A 111 -8.72 -1.20 -10.16
CA LEU A 111 -9.50 -2.39 -9.78
C LEU A 111 -10.75 -2.62 -10.65
N GLY A 112 -11.28 -1.55 -11.25
CA GLY A 112 -12.53 -1.58 -12.00
C GLY A 112 -13.74 -1.13 -11.16
N PRO A 113 -14.77 -0.54 -11.80
CA PRO A 113 -15.88 0.15 -11.12
C PRO A 113 -16.74 -0.75 -10.22
N GLU A 114 -16.74 -2.07 -10.43
CA GLU A 114 -17.42 -3.03 -9.57
C GLU A 114 -16.73 -3.26 -8.22
N GLN A 115 -15.49 -2.79 -8.07
CA GLN A 115 -14.64 -3.04 -6.90
C GLN A 115 -14.57 -1.84 -5.92
N THR A 116 -15.59 -0.96 -5.92
CA THR A 116 -15.65 0.22 -5.03
C THR A 116 -15.35 -0.11 -3.58
N ARG A 117 -15.95 -1.18 -3.04
CA ARG A 117 -15.74 -1.55 -1.64
C ARG A 117 -14.30 -2.00 -1.36
N ALA A 118 -13.66 -2.68 -2.29
CA ALA A 118 -12.26 -3.09 -2.15
C ALA A 118 -11.33 -1.86 -2.18
N ALA A 119 -11.58 -0.91 -3.09
CA ALA A 119 -10.82 0.33 -3.18
C ALA A 119 -10.93 1.16 -1.88
N GLU A 120 -12.14 1.27 -1.31
CA GLU A 120 -12.37 1.96 -0.04
C GLU A 120 -11.63 1.29 1.13
N LEU A 121 -11.69 -0.04 1.23
CA LEU A 121 -11.03 -0.79 2.31
C LEU A 121 -9.51 -0.64 2.27
N LEU A 122 -8.92 -0.70 1.07
CA LEU A 122 -7.48 -0.44 0.87
C LEU A 122 -7.13 1.00 1.22
N ALA A 123 -7.93 1.97 0.77
CA ALA A 123 -7.72 3.38 1.06
C ALA A 123 -7.81 3.68 2.58
N GLU A 124 -8.76 3.07 3.29
CA GLU A 124 -8.87 3.19 4.74
C GLU A 124 -7.61 2.63 5.44
N ALA A 125 -7.17 1.44 5.01
CA ALA A 125 -6.00 0.77 5.59
C ALA A 125 -4.70 1.59 5.42
N VAL A 126 -4.48 2.15 4.23
CA VAL A 126 -3.24 2.92 3.95
C VAL A 126 -3.22 4.29 4.64
N HIS A 127 -4.38 4.82 5.01
CA HIS A 127 -4.52 6.08 5.74
C HIS A 127 -4.68 5.88 7.26
N GLN A 128 -4.77 4.63 7.73
CA GLN A 128 -4.87 4.34 9.15
C GLN A 128 -3.53 4.59 9.84
N GLU A 129 -3.58 5.37 10.92
CA GLU A 129 -2.44 5.53 11.84
C GLU A 129 -2.29 4.28 12.71
N VAL A 130 -1.06 3.76 12.78
CA VAL A 130 -0.72 2.62 13.63
C VAL A 130 0.17 3.12 14.76
N THR A 131 -0.31 2.96 15.99
CA THR A 131 0.48 3.27 17.18
C THR A 131 1.15 2.01 17.68
N LEU A 132 2.49 1.98 17.64
CA LEU A 132 3.26 0.95 18.32
C LEU A 132 3.26 1.25 19.82
N GLY A 133 2.56 0.42 20.59
CA GLY A 133 2.53 0.51 22.05
C GLY A 133 3.76 -0.11 22.73
N ASP A 134 4.91 -0.14 22.06
CA ASP A 134 6.09 -0.85 22.53
C ASP A 134 7.07 0.12 23.23
N THR A 135 7.14 0.00 24.55
CA THR A 135 8.02 0.80 25.40
C THR A 135 9.50 0.43 25.24
N GLU A 136 9.83 -0.77 24.75
CA GLU A 136 11.21 -1.19 24.54
C GLU A 136 11.82 -0.52 23.30
N LEU A 137 11.05 -0.40 22.21
CA LEU A 137 11.46 0.35 21.01
C LEU A 137 11.79 1.82 21.31
N ALA A 138 11.05 2.44 22.23
CA ALA A 138 11.27 3.83 22.65
C ALA A 138 12.60 4.03 23.40
N GLY A 139 13.15 2.96 23.99
CA GLY A 139 14.41 2.98 24.74
C GLY A 139 15.65 2.67 23.90
N ILE A 140 15.50 2.36 22.60
CA ILE A 140 16.63 2.02 21.74
C ILE A 140 17.40 3.29 21.37
N ASP A 141 18.61 3.42 21.90
CA ASP A 141 19.58 4.40 21.42
C ASP A 141 20.06 4.00 20.03
N THR A 142 19.51 4.64 19.01
CA THR A 142 19.86 4.38 17.61
C THR A 142 21.27 4.84 17.22
N GLY A 143 22.02 5.49 18.13
CA GLY A 143 23.48 5.57 18.12
C GLY A 143 24.13 5.68 16.74
N VAL A 144 23.72 6.65 15.91
CA VAL A 144 24.48 7.00 14.71
C VAL A 144 25.22 8.30 14.99
N SER A 145 26.48 8.17 15.41
CA SER A 145 27.42 9.29 15.43
C SER A 145 27.57 9.83 13.99
N PRO A 146 27.61 11.17 13.80
CA PRO A 146 27.79 11.77 12.48
C PRO A 146 29.10 11.35 11.81
#